data_AF-A0A933QTE4-F1
#
_entry.id   AF-A0A933QTE4-F1
#
_cell.length_a   1.000
_cell.length_b   1.000
_cell.length_c   1.000
_cell.angle_alpha   90.00
_cell.angle_beta   90.00
_cell.angle_gamma   90.00
#
_symmetry.space_group_name_H-M   'P 1'
#
loop_
_entity.id
_entity.type
_entity.pdbx_description
1 polymer ?
#
loop_
_entity_poly.entity_id
_entity_poly.type
_entity_poly.pdbx_seq_one_letter_code
_entity_poly.pdbx_strand_id
1 'polypeptide(L)'
;MLSSLYLTAFEVLKIAIIEPIKGFFSLTPQKYENEVGIKFDEAEQYALISSCLWLQKNGALTNDEVDEIKSIREHRNEIAHELPNLIASEGSEIRLDLFKQMRELLRKIDIFWARADIFIELETLEVANTQDVRDEDILSSREIILDMITQTVTAYLEQRASSKQ
;
A
#
# COMPACT_ATOMS: atom_id res chain seq x y z
N MET A 1 -17.93 -10.47 -1.84
CA MET A 1 -16.97 -10.30 -2.95
C MET A 1 -16.24 -8.97 -2.88
N LEU A 2 -16.93 -7.83 -2.89
CA LEU A 2 -16.25 -6.53 -2.77
C LEU A 2 -15.47 -6.39 -1.45
N SER A 3 -15.99 -6.91 -0.34
CA SER A 3 -15.32 -6.89 0.97
C SER A 3 -13.99 -7.63 0.94
N SER A 4 -13.96 -8.85 0.38
CA SER A 4 -12.73 -9.61 0.25
C SER A 4 -11.72 -8.92 -0.67
N LEU A 5 -12.17 -8.30 -1.76
CA LEU A 5 -11.29 -7.54 -2.65
C LEU A 5 -10.70 -6.31 -1.95
N TYR A 6 -11.48 -5.62 -1.13
CA TYR A 6 -10.99 -4.50 -0.33
C TYR A 6 -9.95 -4.96 0.70
N LEU A 7 -10.24 -6.05 1.43
CA LEU A 7 -9.29 -6.63 2.37
C LEU A 7 -7.98 -7.02 1.66
N THR A 8 -8.06 -7.65 0.49
CA THR A 8 -6.87 -8.00 -0.30
C THR A 8 -6.10 -6.77 -0.75
N ALA A 9 -6.79 -5.74 -1.27
CA ALA A 9 -6.14 -4.51 -1.70
C ALA A 9 -5.40 -3.81 -0.54
N PHE A 10 -6.04 -3.76 0.63
CA PHE A 10 -5.43 -3.24 1.85
C PHE A 10 -4.18 -4.02 2.25
N GLU A 11 -4.24 -5.35 2.23
CA GLU A 11 -3.09 -6.18 2.60
C GLU A 11 -1.92 -5.99 1.64
N VAL A 12 -2.18 -5.85 0.33
CA VAL A 12 -1.15 -5.53 -0.67
C VAL A 12 -0.49 -4.18 -0.38
N LEU A 13 -1.27 -3.13 -0.09
CA LEU A 13 -0.73 -1.81 0.30
C LEU A 13 0.08 -1.88 1.59
N LYS A 14 -0.45 -2.55 2.62
CA LYS A 14 0.21 -2.71 3.91
C LYS A 14 1.57 -3.42 3.77
N ILE A 15 1.63 -4.47 2.96
CA ILE A 15 2.89 -5.19 2.67
C ILE A 15 3.88 -4.27 1.95
N ALA A 16 3.43 -3.48 0.97
CA ALA A 16 4.29 -2.53 0.25
C ALA A 16 4.87 -1.45 1.18
N ILE A 17 4.16 -1.08 2.24
CA ILE A 17 4.62 -0.11 3.24
C ILE A 17 5.64 -0.71 4.20
N ILE A 18 5.36 -1.90 4.76
CA ILE A 18 6.10 -2.44 5.90
C ILE A 18 7.34 -3.22 5.46
N GLU A 19 7.17 -4.17 4.53
CA GLU A 19 8.21 -5.16 4.22
C GLU A 19 9.49 -4.55 3.63
N PRO A 20 9.43 -3.58 2.71
CA PRO A 20 10.66 -2.95 2.21
C PRO A 20 11.47 -2.24 3.29
N ILE A 21 10.83 -1.59 4.27
CA ILE A 21 11.53 -0.96 5.40
C ILE A 21 12.22 -2.03 6.26
N LYS A 22 11.51 -3.13 6.56
CA LYS A 22 12.12 -4.26 7.28
C LYS A 22 13.28 -4.87 6.52
N GLY A 23 13.16 -5.00 5.20
CA GLY A 23 14.23 -5.44 4.31
C GLY A 23 15.46 -4.52 4.39
N PHE A 24 15.24 -3.21 4.28
CA PHE A 24 16.28 -2.18 4.37
C PHE A 24 17.06 -2.23 5.68
N PHE A 25 16.40 -2.51 6.81
CA PHE A 25 17.04 -2.62 8.13
C PHE A 25 17.35 -4.06 8.58
N SER A 26 17.22 -5.06 7.72
CA SER A 26 17.33 -6.48 8.09
C SER A 26 18.64 -6.85 8.80
N LEU A 27 19.75 -6.20 8.43
CA LEU A 27 21.07 -6.41 9.06
C LEU A 27 21.32 -5.51 10.29
N THR A 28 20.45 -4.53 10.55
CA THR A 28 20.57 -3.58 11.66
C THR A 28 19.25 -3.36 12.41
N PRO A 29 18.69 -4.39 13.07
CA PRO A 29 17.41 -4.28 13.78
C PRO A 29 17.35 -3.14 14.81
N GLN A 30 18.43 -2.89 15.56
CA GLN A 30 18.45 -1.77 16.52
C GLN A 30 18.30 -0.40 15.84
N LYS A 31 18.77 -0.25 14.59
CA LYS A 31 18.60 0.98 13.82
C LYS A 31 17.15 1.15 13.39
N TYR A 32 16.47 0.06 12.99
CA TYR A 32 15.04 0.07 12.74
C TYR A 32 14.25 0.60 13.94
N GLU A 33 14.54 0.08 15.14
CA GLU A 33 13.81 0.48 16.35
C GLU A 33 13.99 1.97 16.67
N ASN A 34 15.18 2.50 16.45
CA ASN A 34 15.48 3.92 16.67
C ASN A 34 14.84 4.84 15.62
N GLU A 35 14.83 4.43 14.34
CA GLU A 35 14.34 5.26 13.24
C GLU A 35 12.83 5.15 13.03
N VAL A 36 12.27 3.95 13.17
CA VAL A 36 10.85 3.65 12.95
C VAL A 36 10.07 3.73 14.27
N GLY A 37 10.71 3.56 15.42
CA GLY A 37 10.08 3.74 16.73
C GLY A 37 9.25 2.55 17.22
N ILE A 38 9.42 1.36 16.62
CA ILE A 38 8.78 0.10 17.03
C ILE A 38 9.79 -1.05 16.94
N LYS A 39 9.55 -2.15 17.66
CA LYS A 39 10.42 -3.33 17.60
C LYS A 39 10.47 -3.92 16.19
N PHE A 40 11.63 -4.47 15.82
CA PHE A 40 11.79 -5.08 14.49
C PHE A 40 10.86 -6.28 14.26
N ASP A 41 10.65 -7.08 15.31
CA ASP A 41 9.76 -8.25 15.34
C ASP A 41 8.33 -7.93 15.76
N GLU A 42 7.98 -6.64 15.87
CA GLU A 42 6.64 -6.21 16.24
C GLU A 42 5.60 -6.67 15.20
N ALA A 43 4.39 -6.97 15.69
CA ALA A 43 3.29 -7.39 14.82
C ALA A 43 2.95 -6.29 13.80
N GLU A 44 2.71 -6.68 12.55
CA GLU A 44 2.45 -5.76 11.43
C GLU A 44 1.31 -4.77 11.71
N GLN A 45 0.31 -5.17 12.50
CA GLN A 45 -0.81 -4.33 12.90
C GLN A 45 -0.39 -3.06 13.67
N TYR A 46 0.77 -3.10 14.33
CA TYR A 46 1.36 -1.97 15.04
C TYR A 46 2.41 -1.25 14.18
N ALA A 47 2.96 -1.91 13.16
CA ALA A 47 4.00 -1.36 12.30
C ALA A 47 3.48 -0.37 11.26
N LEU A 48 2.27 -0.55 10.73
CA LEU A 48 1.78 0.23 9.58
C LEU A 48 1.96 1.75 9.75
N ILE A 49 1.49 2.34 10.85
CA ILE A 49 1.54 3.80 11.04
C ILE A 49 2.97 4.27 11.27
N SER A 50 3.76 3.53 12.06
CA SER A 50 5.17 3.85 12.29
C SER A 50 5.98 3.79 10.98
N SER A 51 5.72 2.81 10.13
CA SER A 51 6.28 2.71 8.78
C SER A 51 5.86 3.89 7.89
N CYS A 52 4.60 4.34 7.96
CA CYS A 52 4.14 5.52 7.23
C CYS A 52 4.87 6.79 7.69
N LEU A 53 5.08 6.97 9.00
CA LEU A 53 5.82 8.11 9.53
C LEU A 53 7.30 8.09 9.12
N TRP A 54 7.90 6.89 9.03
CA TRP A 54 9.25 6.75 8.50
C TRP A 54 9.31 7.13 7.01
N LEU A 55 8.38 6.63 6.20
CA LEU A 55 8.28 6.99 4.78
C LEU A 55 8.06 8.50 4.58
N GLN A 56 7.23 9.10 5.41
CA GLN A 56 7.03 10.56 5.43
C GLN A 56 8.32 11.32 5.75
N LYS A 57 9.04 10.92 6.81
CA LYS A 57 10.32 11.52 7.19
C LYS A 57 11.34 11.48 6.04
N ASN A 58 11.27 10.44 5.20
CA ASN A 58 12.13 10.24 4.04
C ASN A 58 11.54 10.81 2.72
N GLY A 59 10.44 11.57 2.78
CA GLY A 59 9.86 12.27 1.64
C GLY A 59 9.04 11.39 0.68
N ALA A 60 8.81 10.12 1.03
CA ALA A 60 7.98 9.22 0.21
C ALA A 60 6.48 9.52 0.35
N LEU A 61 6.05 9.97 1.54
CA LEU A 61 4.64 10.29 1.84
C LEU A 61 4.48 11.72 2.36
N THR A 62 3.35 12.35 2.05
CA THR A 62 2.91 13.63 2.64
C THR A 62 2.10 13.41 3.92
N ASN A 63 1.80 14.48 4.67
CA ASN A 63 0.88 14.39 5.82
C ASN A 63 -0.50 13.87 5.39
N ASP A 64 -1.04 14.41 4.30
CA ASP A 64 -2.37 14.05 3.80
C ASP A 64 -2.43 12.57 3.40
N GLU A 65 -1.39 12.06 2.74
CA GLU A 65 -1.29 10.65 2.35
C GLU A 65 -1.20 9.70 3.56
N VAL A 66 -0.53 10.13 4.64
CA VAL A 66 -0.52 9.37 5.90
C VAL A 66 -1.92 9.31 6.50
N ASP A 67 -2.70 10.40 6.42
CA ASP A 67 -4.07 10.44 6.89
C ASP A 67 -5.03 9.63 5.99
N GLU A 68 -4.80 9.60 4.68
CA GLU A 68 -5.51 8.70 3.75
C GLU A 68 -5.29 7.24 4.13
N ILE A 69 -4.05 6.83 4.43
CA ILE A 69 -3.75 5.46 4.89
C ILE A 69 -4.47 5.13 6.20
N LYS A 70 -4.58 6.09 7.13
CA LYS A 70 -5.38 5.91 8.36
C LYS A 70 -6.85 5.68 8.02
N SER A 71 -7.44 6.48 7.13
CA SER A 71 -8.84 6.32 6.73
C SER A 71 -9.09 4.99 6.02
N ILE A 72 -8.17 4.56 5.17
CA ILE A 72 -8.20 3.24 4.51
C ILE A 72 -8.19 2.11 5.56
N ARG A 73 -7.34 2.22 6.58
CA ARG A 73 -7.24 1.26 7.69
C ARG A 73 -8.51 1.24 8.53
N GLU A 74 -9.10 2.40 8.82
CA GLU A 74 -10.37 2.52 9.54
C GLU A 74 -11.49 1.81 8.80
N HIS A 75 -11.64 2.07 7.50
CA HIS A 75 -12.66 1.40 6.68
C HIS A 75 -12.41 -0.12 6.58
N ARG A 76 -11.14 -0.55 6.55
CA ARG A 76 -10.79 -1.99 6.64
C ARG A 76 -11.31 -2.58 7.94
N ASN A 77 -11.09 -1.92 9.07
CA ASN A 77 -11.54 -2.40 10.37
C ASN A 77 -13.07 -2.46 10.44
N GLU A 78 -13.77 -1.46 9.90
CA GLU A 78 -15.25 -1.49 9.77
C GLU A 78 -15.70 -2.73 8.99
N ILE A 79 -15.11 -2.99 7.82
CA ILE A 79 -15.44 -4.17 7.02
C ILE A 79 -15.16 -5.48 7.77
N ALA A 80 -14.04 -5.55 8.50
CA ALA A 80 -13.67 -6.74 9.26
C ALA A 80 -14.59 -6.99 10.47
N HIS A 81 -15.04 -5.92 11.15
CA HIS A 81 -15.98 -6.01 12.26
C HIS A 81 -17.40 -6.34 11.79
N GLU A 82 -17.82 -5.77 10.67
CA GLU A 82 -19.12 -6.04 10.06
C GLU A 82 -19.13 -7.34 9.23
N LEU A 83 -18.00 -8.04 9.07
CA LEU A 83 -17.91 -9.26 8.26
C LEU A 83 -18.98 -10.32 8.60
N PRO A 84 -19.31 -10.58 9.88
CA PRO A 84 -20.40 -11.50 10.23
C PRO A 84 -21.78 -10.98 9.78
N ASN A 85 -22.03 -9.67 9.92
CA ASN A 85 -23.27 -9.04 9.47
C ASN A 85 -23.34 -8.96 7.94
N LEU A 86 -22.20 -8.84 7.26
CA LEU A 86 -22.09 -8.79 5.80
C LEU A 86 -22.38 -10.12 5.12
N ILE A 87 -22.12 -11.23 5.83
CA ILE A 87 -22.52 -12.56 5.38
C ILE A 87 -24.02 -12.76 5.63
N ALA A 88 -24.56 -12.16 6.69
CA ALA A 88 -25.96 -12.32 7.11
C ALA A 88 -26.95 -11.33 6.47
N SER A 89 -26.47 -10.19 5.94
CA SER A 89 -27.29 -9.13 5.36
C SER A 89 -26.63 -8.50 4.13
N GLU A 90 -27.44 -8.14 3.14
CA GLU A 90 -26.98 -7.38 1.97
C GLU A 90 -26.72 -5.92 2.37
N GLY A 91 -25.56 -5.59 2.94
CA GLY A 91 -25.23 -4.18 3.12
C GLY A 91 -24.04 -3.84 4.01
N SER A 92 -22.86 -3.74 3.40
CA SER A 92 -21.99 -2.60 3.69
C SER A 92 -21.71 -1.88 2.39
N GLU A 93 -21.75 -0.57 2.48
CA GLU A 93 -21.35 0.30 1.39
C GLU A 93 -19.82 0.40 1.43
N ILE A 94 -19.17 -0.35 0.53
CA ILE A 94 -17.73 -0.28 0.38
C ILE A 94 -17.39 1.00 -0.36
N ARG A 95 -16.54 1.83 0.23
CA ARG A 95 -16.08 3.07 -0.36
C ARG A 95 -15.15 2.77 -1.53
N LEU A 96 -15.66 2.93 -2.75
CA LEU A 96 -14.98 2.54 -3.98
C LEU A 96 -13.80 3.45 -4.32
N ASP A 97 -13.90 4.73 -3.93
CA ASP A 97 -12.84 5.74 -4.07
C ASP A 97 -11.54 5.32 -3.36
N LEU A 98 -11.66 4.53 -2.29
CA LEU A 98 -10.50 4.04 -1.55
C LEU A 98 -9.67 3.01 -2.33
N PHE A 99 -10.25 2.28 -3.29
CA PHE A 99 -9.45 1.39 -4.16
C PHE A 99 -8.48 2.20 -5.02
N LYS A 100 -8.96 3.31 -5.58
CA LYS A 100 -8.14 4.22 -6.36
C LYS A 100 -7.05 4.85 -5.48
N GLN A 101 -7.40 5.31 -4.28
CA GLN A 101 -6.41 5.86 -3.33
C GLN A 101 -5.34 4.83 -2.97
N MET A 102 -5.71 3.59 -2.65
CA MET A 102 -4.75 2.51 -2.37
C MET A 102 -3.78 2.28 -3.54
N ARG A 103 -4.28 2.34 -4.77
CA ARG A 103 -3.49 2.17 -5.99
C ARG A 103 -2.48 3.29 -6.20
N GLU A 104 -2.90 4.55 -6.02
CA GLU A 104 -2.00 5.71 -6.14
C GLU A 104 -0.94 5.74 -5.03
N LEU A 105 -1.32 5.44 -3.79
CA LEU A 105 -0.38 5.33 -2.66
C LEU A 105 0.65 4.22 -2.90
N LEU A 106 0.19 3.03 -3.31
CA LEU A 106 1.07 1.91 -3.63
C LEU A 106 2.07 2.28 -4.72
N ARG A 107 1.59 2.90 -5.80
CA ARG A 107 2.43 3.33 -6.92
C ARG A 107 3.55 4.25 -6.43
N LYS A 108 3.21 5.25 -5.63
CA LYS A 108 4.18 6.22 -5.09
C LYS A 108 5.24 5.54 -4.21
N ILE A 109 4.81 4.62 -3.34
CA ILE A 109 5.70 3.86 -2.46
C ILE A 109 6.66 2.97 -3.28
N ASP A 110 6.15 2.27 -4.28
CA ASP A 110 6.99 1.40 -5.13
C ASP A 110 7.99 2.21 -5.97
N ILE A 111 7.63 3.41 -6.46
CA ILE A 111 8.59 4.33 -7.11
C ILE A 111 9.69 4.73 -6.14
N PHE A 112 9.33 5.13 -4.92
CA PHE A 112 10.30 5.54 -3.91
C PHE A 112 11.35 4.43 -3.66
N TRP A 113 10.90 3.18 -3.51
CA TRP A 113 11.82 2.04 -3.32
C TRP A 113 12.66 1.75 -4.56
N ALA A 114 12.06 1.74 -5.75
CA ALA A 114 12.81 1.54 -6.98
C ALA A 114 13.92 2.60 -7.16
N ARG A 115 13.64 3.87 -6.81
CA ARG A 115 14.64 4.95 -6.83
C ARG A 115 15.72 4.76 -5.78
N ALA A 116 15.37 4.32 -4.57
CA ALA A 116 16.33 4.02 -3.52
C ALA A 116 17.28 2.88 -3.94
N ASP A 117 16.75 1.81 -4.53
CA ASP A 117 17.55 0.67 -5.01
C ASP A 117 18.51 1.10 -6.13
N ILE A 118 18.02 1.85 -7.13
CA ILE A 118 18.87 2.40 -8.21
C ILE A 118 19.98 3.28 -7.63
N PHE A 119 19.67 4.14 -6.66
CA PHE A 119 20.66 5.03 -6.05
C PHE A 119 21.77 4.23 -5.33
N ILE A 120 21.39 3.21 -4.55
CA ILE A 120 22.35 2.35 -3.83
C ILE A 120 23.25 1.59 -4.83
N GLU A 121 22.67 1.04 -5.90
CA GLU A 121 23.45 0.34 -6.94
C GLU A 121 24.47 1.26 -7.63
N LEU A 122 24.09 2.51 -7.93
CA LEU A 122 24.97 3.49 -8.56
C LEU A 122 26.13 3.88 -7.64
N GLU A 123 25.85 4.14 -6.36
CA GLU A 123 26.88 4.50 -5.37
C GLU A 123 27.86 3.35 -5.13
N THR A 124 27.37 2.11 -5.11
CA THR A 124 28.21 0.92 -4.84
C THR A 124 29.06 0.48 -6.02
N LEU A 125 28.62 0.70 -7.26
CA LEU A 125 29.30 0.22 -8.47
C LEU A 125 30.13 1.29 -9.18
N GLU A 126 30.21 2.53 -8.67
CA GLU A 126 30.89 3.69 -9.29
C GLU A 126 30.51 3.91 -10.77
N VAL A 127 29.35 3.41 -11.21
CA VAL A 127 28.91 3.55 -12.60
C VAL A 127 28.27 4.92 -12.81
N ALA A 128 28.90 5.74 -13.66
CA ALA A 128 28.50 7.11 -13.93
C ALA A 128 27.24 7.26 -14.82
N ASN A 129 26.55 6.18 -15.18
CA ASN A 129 25.50 6.28 -16.19
C ASN A 129 24.42 5.21 -16.04
N THR A 130 23.23 5.65 -15.65
CA THR A 130 21.99 5.00 -16.03
C THR A 130 21.24 5.93 -16.97
N GLN A 131 20.61 5.35 -18.00
CA GLN A 131 19.52 6.03 -18.68
C GLN A 131 18.57 6.56 -17.62
N ASP A 132 18.15 7.81 -17.77
CA ASP A 132 17.14 8.46 -16.95
C ASP A 132 15.84 7.63 -17.04
N VAL A 133 15.69 6.64 -16.16
CA VAL A 133 14.48 5.83 -16.06
C VAL A 133 13.41 6.78 -15.58
N ARG A 134 12.38 7.01 -16.39
CA ARG A 134 11.28 7.88 -16.01
C ARG A 134 10.40 7.13 -15.02
N ASP A 135 9.82 7.82 -14.05
CA ASP A 135 8.97 7.17 -13.05
C ASP A 135 7.85 6.36 -13.72
N GLU A 136 7.26 6.88 -14.79
CA GLU A 136 6.22 6.21 -15.59
C GLU A 136 6.62 4.86 -16.19
N ASP A 137 7.92 4.61 -16.38
CA ASP A 137 8.43 3.36 -16.93
C ASP A 137 8.68 2.29 -15.84
N ILE A 138 8.61 2.66 -14.56
CA ILE A 138 8.76 1.74 -13.44
C ILE A 138 7.42 1.01 -13.24
N LEU A 139 7.36 -0.31 -13.39
CA LEU A 139 6.15 -1.08 -13.12
C LEU A 139 6.38 -2.08 -11.98
N SER A 140 5.54 -2.03 -10.96
CA SER A 140 5.57 -2.98 -9.84
C SER A 140 4.58 -4.12 -10.04
N SER A 141 4.98 -5.35 -9.67
CA SER A 141 4.06 -6.49 -9.68
C SER A 141 2.86 -6.30 -8.75
N ARG A 142 3.03 -5.53 -7.66
CA ARG A 142 1.94 -5.20 -6.73
C ARG A 142 0.95 -4.22 -7.35
N GLU A 143 1.42 -3.31 -8.20
CA GLU A 143 0.57 -2.38 -8.96
C GLU A 143 -0.33 -3.15 -9.93
N ILE A 144 0.21 -4.15 -10.63
CA ILE A 144 -0.58 -5.02 -11.52
C ILE A 144 -1.72 -5.70 -10.75
N ILE A 145 -1.45 -6.19 -9.53
CA ILE A 145 -2.47 -6.84 -8.69
C ILE A 145 -3.57 -5.84 -8.29
N LEU A 146 -3.22 -4.62 -7.87
CA LEU A 146 -4.21 -3.61 -7.52
C LEU A 146 -5.00 -3.12 -8.73
N ASP A 147 -4.38 -3.02 -9.91
CA ASP A 147 -5.07 -2.69 -11.14
C ASP A 147 -6.08 -3.78 -11.52
N MET A 148 -5.72 -5.07 -11.40
CA MET A 148 -6.66 -6.18 -11.61
C MET A 148 -7.84 -6.14 -10.63
N ILE A 149 -7.59 -5.85 -9.35
CA ILE A 149 -8.65 -5.70 -8.35
C ILE A 149 -9.56 -4.54 -8.73
N THR A 150 -9.00 -3.38 -9.06
CA THR A 150 -9.76 -2.17 -9.41
C THR A 150 -10.61 -2.36 -10.66
N GLN A 151 -10.07 -3.03 -11.69
CA GLN A 151 -10.81 -3.39 -12.90
C GLN A 151 -11.97 -4.35 -12.59
N THR A 152 -11.72 -5.37 -11.77
CA THR A 152 -12.75 -6.34 -11.37
C THR A 152 -13.89 -5.68 -10.60
N VAL A 153 -13.56 -4.79 -9.65
CA VAL A 153 -14.55 -4.00 -8.91
C VAL A 153 -15.36 -3.13 -9.84
N THR A 154 -14.72 -2.43 -10.77
CA THR A 154 -15.37 -1.54 -11.73
C THR A 154 -16.35 -2.31 -12.62
N ALA A 155 -15.90 -3.41 -13.23
CA ALA A 155 -16.74 -4.24 -14.11
C ALA A 155 -17.95 -4.84 -13.36
N TYR A 156 -17.77 -5.27 -12.10
CA TYR A 156 -18.86 -5.78 -11.28
C TYR A 156 -19.97 -4.73 -11.05
N LEU A 157 -19.58 -3.47 -10.87
CA LEU A 157 -20.52 -2.38 -10.62
C LEU A 157 -21.28 -1.98 -11.89
N GLU A 158 -20.60 -1.94 -13.04
CA GLU A 158 -21.23 -1.69 -14.34
C GLU A 158 -22.30 -2.74 -14.67
N GLN A 159 -21.99 -4.01 -14.39
CA GLN A 159 -22.95 -5.10 -14.57
C GLN A 159 -24.16 -4.96 -13.65
N ARG A 160 -23.95 -4.61 -12.37
CA ARG A 160 -25.03 -4.44 -11.39
C ARG A 160 -25.91 -3.22 -11.67
N ALA A 161 -25.34 -2.15 -12.25
CA ALA A 161 -26.10 -0.99 -12.71
C ALA A 161 -26.99 -1.35 -13.91
N SER A 162 -26.45 -2.14 -14.84
CA SER A 162 -27.16 -2.61 -16.04
C SER A 162 -28.30 -3.60 -15.73
N SER A 163 -28.19 -4.39 -14.64
CA SER A 163 -29.23 -5.34 -14.22
C SER A 163 -30.41 -4.70 -13.46
N LYS A 164 -30.35 -3.40 -13.15
CA LYS A 164 -31.41 -2.66 -12.45
C LYS A 164 -32.26 -1.78 -13.39
N GLN A 165 -31.94 -1.71 -14.68
CA GLN A 165 -32.76 -1.11 -15.74
C GLN A 165 -33.61 -2.18 -16.44
#